data_AF-A0A1Z8M365-F1
#
_entry.id   AF-A0A1Z8M365-F1
#
_cell.length_a   1.000
_cell.length_b   1.000
_cell.length_c   1.000
_cell.angle_alpha   90.00
_cell.angle_beta   90.00
_cell.angle_gamma   90.00
#
_symmetry.space_group_name_H-M   'P 1'
#
loop_
_entity.id
_entity.type
_entity.pdbx_description
1 polymer ?
#
loop_
_entity_poly.entity_id
_entity_poly.type
_entity_poly.pdbx_seq_one_letter_code
_entity_poly.pdbx_strand_id
1 'polypeptide(L)'
;MSTIRVLVVDDSAVMRKILTKILDQDPDLDVIATASNAEFAQQKIDKLKPDVITLDVNMPGMDGLTFLEKLMKTQPMPVVMVSSATEENCEITLRALELGAIDFVCKPRAGIDATLEEQADEMIYKVKHAASANIAARKRPPGVSSAGPNTTATNSAPPAPSFSRGGGGTAVAPTRVSNEAAITGIAPALIAIGTSTGGADALPAVLSALPAQTPPIVAVIHMPAQFTNSFAKRIDRNSQITVEEARHGAPLRKNHALIAPGDQHMKLAKVNGKYEVMLNQEPKVNRHRPAVDVLFESVAELYGKAAVGVILTGMGNDGAKGLLAMRNAGSTTIGQDEASSVVYGMPRLAHEAGAVQTQLPLDKIASRLARMLRKR
;
A
#
# COMPACT_ATOMS: atom_id res chain seq x y z
N MET A 1 3.43 4.85 28.32
CA MET A 1 2.88 5.49 27.10
C MET A 1 1.39 5.67 27.32
N SER A 2 0.75 6.65 26.68
CA SER A 2 -0.72 6.76 26.72
C SER A 2 -1.32 5.62 25.91
N THR A 3 -2.35 4.96 26.45
CA THR A 3 -3.11 3.93 25.74
C THR A 3 -3.82 4.52 24.52
N ILE A 4 -3.85 3.78 23.41
CA ILE A 4 -4.52 4.14 22.18
C ILE A 4 -6.02 3.94 22.37
N ARG A 5 -6.78 5.01 22.18
CA ARG A 5 -8.21 5.04 22.47
C ARG A 5 -9.01 4.65 21.24
N VAL A 6 -9.65 3.48 21.28
CA VAL A 6 -10.34 2.87 20.13
C VAL A 6 -11.85 3.05 20.23
N LEU A 7 -12.49 3.49 19.15
CA LEU A 7 -13.94 3.42 18.99
C LEU A 7 -14.31 2.29 18.02
N VAL A 8 -15.10 1.33 18.49
CA VAL A 8 -15.60 0.22 17.66
C VAL A 8 -16.97 0.56 17.08
N VAL A 9 -17.11 0.56 15.76
CA VAL A 9 -18.37 0.86 15.06
C VAL A 9 -18.78 -0.36 14.22
N ASP A 10 -19.85 -1.04 14.64
CA ASP A 10 -20.40 -2.23 13.98
C ASP A 10 -21.87 -2.38 14.37
N ASP A 11 -22.75 -2.75 13.43
CA ASP A 11 -24.20 -2.85 13.69
C ASP A 11 -24.55 -4.06 14.59
N SER A 12 -23.75 -5.12 14.55
CA SER A 12 -23.91 -6.34 15.33
C SER A 12 -23.42 -6.18 16.76
N ALA A 13 -24.34 -6.30 17.72
CA ALA A 13 -24.01 -6.28 19.14
C ALA A 13 -23.04 -7.42 19.54
N VAL A 14 -23.11 -8.56 18.85
CA VAL A 14 -22.21 -9.69 19.07
C VAL A 14 -20.82 -9.34 18.56
N MET A 15 -20.71 -8.78 17.35
CA MET A 15 -19.42 -8.40 16.77
C MET A 15 -18.75 -7.31 17.59
N ARG A 16 -19.47 -6.28 18.05
CA ARG A 16 -18.91 -5.26 18.96
C ARG A 16 -18.28 -5.89 20.21
N LYS A 17 -18.93 -6.89 20.83
CA LYS A 17 -18.36 -7.61 21.99
C LYS A 17 -17.12 -8.42 21.62
N ILE A 18 -17.10 -9.07 20.46
CA ILE A 18 -15.94 -9.86 19.99
C ILE A 18 -14.76 -8.92 19.70
N LEU A 19 -14.98 -7.84 18.96
CA LEU A 19 -13.96 -6.85 18.63
C LEU A 19 -13.40 -6.20 19.90
N THR A 20 -14.26 -5.80 20.84
CA THR A 20 -13.82 -5.29 22.14
C THR A 20 -12.95 -6.32 22.88
N LYS A 21 -13.41 -7.56 22.98
CA LYS A 21 -12.64 -8.63 23.65
C LYS A 21 -11.30 -8.90 22.98
N ILE A 22 -11.20 -8.78 21.65
CA ILE A 22 -9.94 -8.93 20.92
C ILE A 22 -9.00 -7.78 21.24
N LEU A 23 -9.47 -6.54 21.09
CA LEU A 23 -8.64 -5.35 21.28
C LEU A 23 -8.17 -5.18 22.72
N ASP A 24 -9.01 -5.53 23.71
CA ASP A 24 -8.67 -5.49 25.15
C ASP A 24 -7.59 -6.53 25.55
N GLN A 25 -7.16 -7.42 24.67
CA GLN A 25 -6.05 -8.35 24.94
C GLN A 25 -4.69 -7.63 24.95
N ASP A 26 -4.58 -6.49 24.25
CA ASP A 26 -3.34 -5.72 24.20
C ASP A 26 -3.42 -4.53 25.17
N PRO A 27 -2.51 -4.42 26.14
CA PRO A 27 -2.57 -3.37 27.17
C PRO A 27 -2.31 -1.96 26.62
N ASP A 28 -1.83 -1.81 25.38
CA ASP A 28 -1.66 -0.51 24.74
C ASP A 28 -2.95 -0.01 24.07
N LEU A 29 -4.00 -0.82 23.99
CA LEU A 29 -5.30 -0.47 23.42
C LEU A 29 -6.36 -0.32 24.52
N ASP A 30 -7.22 0.69 24.40
CA ASP A 30 -8.37 0.91 25.28
C ASP A 30 -9.62 1.17 24.46
N VAL A 31 -10.59 0.24 24.49
CA VAL A 31 -11.87 0.41 23.78
C VAL A 31 -12.79 1.33 24.58
N ILE A 32 -12.61 2.63 24.36
CA ILE A 32 -13.31 3.69 25.09
C ILE A 32 -14.82 3.75 24.85
N ALA A 33 -15.29 3.24 23.72
CA ALA A 33 -16.71 3.13 23.41
C ALA A 33 -16.97 2.20 22.21
N THR A 34 -18.23 1.80 22.06
CA THR A 34 -18.72 1.12 20.86
C THR A 34 -19.97 1.81 20.32
N ALA A 35 -20.22 1.79 19.01
CA ALA A 35 -21.39 2.40 18.36
C ALA A 35 -22.04 1.43 17.38
N SER A 36 -23.38 1.46 17.30
CA SER A 36 -24.17 0.55 16.46
C SER A 36 -24.50 1.11 15.07
N ASN A 37 -24.19 2.38 14.81
CA ASN A 37 -24.43 3.05 13.54
C ASN A 37 -23.60 4.35 13.45
N ALA A 38 -23.64 4.99 12.27
CA ALA A 38 -22.93 6.23 11.97
C ALA A 38 -23.32 7.41 12.89
N GLU A 39 -24.60 7.54 13.26
CA GLU A 39 -25.08 8.65 14.09
C GLU A 39 -24.50 8.59 15.51
N PHE A 40 -24.61 7.43 16.16
CA PHE A 40 -24.01 7.21 17.47
C PHE A 40 -22.48 7.25 17.42
N ALA A 41 -21.88 6.83 16.30
CA ALA A 41 -20.43 6.94 16.11
C ALA A 41 -20.01 8.41 16.12
N GLN A 42 -20.67 9.29 15.34
CA GLN A 42 -20.33 10.71 15.29
C GLN A 42 -20.44 11.38 16.67
N GLN A 43 -21.53 11.14 17.40
CA GLN A 43 -21.71 11.69 18.75
C GLN A 43 -20.57 11.27 19.71
N LYS A 44 -20.09 10.03 19.60
CA LYS A 44 -19.00 9.50 20.40
C LYS A 44 -17.64 10.02 19.96
N ILE A 45 -17.43 10.24 18.67
CA ILE A 45 -16.22 10.88 18.14
C ILE A 45 -16.08 12.28 18.73
N ASP A 46 -17.13 13.09 18.66
CA ASP A 46 -17.11 14.48 19.14
C ASP A 46 -16.87 14.55 20.65
N LYS A 47 -17.54 13.67 21.42
CA LYS A 47 -17.49 13.66 22.88
C LYS A 47 -16.20 13.04 23.43
N LEU A 48 -15.79 11.90 22.87
CA LEU A 48 -14.72 11.08 23.45
C LEU A 48 -13.39 11.27 22.75
N LYS A 49 -13.34 11.75 21.50
CA LYS A 49 -12.11 11.96 20.73
C LYS A 49 -11.22 10.71 20.67
N PRO A 50 -11.67 9.62 20.01
CA PRO A 50 -10.86 8.43 19.80
C PRO A 50 -9.61 8.73 18.98
N ASP A 51 -8.56 7.93 19.17
CA ASP A 51 -7.32 7.99 18.37
C ASP A 51 -7.46 7.17 17.08
N VAL A 52 -8.31 6.13 17.09
CA VAL A 52 -8.58 5.27 15.92
C VAL A 52 -9.99 4.69 15.98
N ILE A 53 -10.57 4.47 14.81
CA ILE A 53 -11.87 3.82 14.65
C ILE A 53 -11.69 2.49 13.93
N THR A 54 -12.32 1.43 14.45
CA THR A 54 -12.62 0.23 13.64
C THR A 54 -14.03 0.37 13.09
N LEU A 55 -14.18 0.34 11.76
CA LEU A 55 -15.45 0.67 11.10
C LEU A 55 -15.95 -0.50 10.24
N ASP A 56 -17.12 -1.02 10.57
CA ASP A 56 -17.82 -1.96 9.71
C ASP A 56 -18.21 -1.32 8.37
N VAL A 57 -18.17 -2.12 7.32
CA VAL A 57 -18.63 -1.76 5.98
C VAL A 57 -20.16 -1.71 5.93
N ASN A 58 -20.83 -2.71 6.50
CA ASN A 58 -22.27 -2.92 6.32
C ASN A 58 -23.03 -2.45 7.55
N MET A 59 -23.68 -1.30 7.46
CA MET A 59 -24.52 -0.78 8.54
C MET A 59 -25.87 -0.28 8.00
N PRO A 60 -26.97 -0.47 8.74
CA PRO A 60 -28.28 0.00 8.31
C PRO A 60 -28.37 1.53 8.30
N GLY A 61 -29.11 2.06 7.33
CA GLY A 61 -29.28 3.49 7.14
C GLY A 61 -28.11 4.12 6.39
N MET A 62 -27.08 4.54 7.12
CA MET A 62 -25.84 5.03 6.52
C MET A 62 -24.77 3.94 6.60
N ASP A 63 -24.36 3.43 5.44
CA ASP A 63 -23.29 2.44 5.36
C ASP A 63 -21.94 3.02 5.81
N GLY A 64 -21.00 2.13 6.12
CA GLY A 64 -19.67 2.51 6.60
C GLY A 64 -18.87 3.34 5.60
N LEU A 65 -19.07 3.10 4.31
CA LEU A 65 -18.35 3.83 3.26
C LEU A 65 -18.78 5.30 3.18
N THR A 66 -20.09 5.55 3.22
CA THR A 66 -20.71 6.88 3.23
C THR A 66 -20.35 7.62 4.52
N PHE A 67 -20.34 6.91 5.65
CA PHE A 67 -19.90 7.49 6.92
C PHE A 67 -18.42 7.88 6.87
N LEU A 68 -17.55 6.99 6.39
CA LEU A 68 -16.13 7.27 6.21
C LEU A 68 -15.90 8.49 5.31
N GLU A 69 -16.60 8.58 4.18
CA GLU A 69 -16.44 9.72 3.27
C GLU A 69 -16.80 11.06 3.95
N LYS A 70 -17.87 11.08 4.75
CA LYS A 70 -18.26 12.27 5.52
C LYS A 70 -17.23 12.59 6.59
N LEU A 71 -16.84 11.58 7.38
CA LEU A 71 -15.86 11.71 8.46
C LEU A 71 -14.54 12.28 7.93
N MET A 72 -14.00 11.71 6.85
CA MET A 72 -12.74 12.16 6.26
C MET A 72 -12.79 13.56 5.64
N LYS A 73 -13.99 14.12 5.40
CA LYS A 73 -14.16 15.51 4.95
C LYS A 73 -14.28 16.49 6.12
N THR A 74 -14.96 16.10 7.19
CA THR A 74 -15.28 17.00 8.32
C THR A 74 -14.25 16.93 9.44
N GLN A 75 -13.80 15.72 9.78
CA GLN A 75 -12.88 15.43 10.86
C GLN A 75 -12.02 14.20 10.50
N PRO A 76 -11.00 14.36 9.63
CA PRO A 76 -10.13 13.26 9.24
C PRO A 76 -9.44 12.65 10.46
N MET A 77 -9.53 11.33 10.60
CA MET A 77 -8.87 10.58 11.67
C MET A 77 -8.57 9.13 11.23
N PRO A 78 -7.75 8.38 11.97
CA PRO A 78 -7.42 7.02 11.59
C PRO A 78 -8.63 6.08 11.61
N VAL A 79 -8.88 5.42 10.49
CA VAL A 79 -9.93 4.41 10.36
C VAL A 79 -9.35 3.12 9.80
N VAL A 80 -9.64 2.00 10.47
CA VAL A 80 -9.41 0.64 9.98
C VAL A 80 -10.76 0.03 9.62
N MET A 81 -10.94 -0.35 8.35
CA MET A 81 -12.18 -1.00 7.93
C MET A 81 -12.23 -2.44 8.44
N VAL A 82 -13.38 -2.87 8.90
CA VAL A 82 -13.64 -4.25 9.33
C VAL A 82 -14.63 -4.85 8.35
N SER A 83 -14.13 -5.72 7.46
CA SER A 83 -14.91 -6.20 6.33
C SER A 83 -15.11 -7.71 6.36
N SER A 84 -16.23 -8.19 5.84
CA SER A 84 -16.38 -9.62 5.53
C SER A 84 -15.62 -9.97 4.25
N ALA A 85 -15.25 -11.24 4.10
CA ALA A 85 -14.43 -11.72 2.98
C ALA A 85 -15.27 -12.18 1.76
N THR A 86 -16.25 -11.36 1.33
CA THR A 86 -17.00 -11.57 0.08
C THR A 86 -16.44 -10.66 -1.03
N GLU A 87 -16.64 -11.04 -2.30
CA GLU A 87 -16.11 -10.27 -3.45
C GLU A 87 -16.65 -8.82 -3.49
N GLU A 88 -17.95 -8.64 -3.27
CA GLU A 88 -18.58 -7.32 -3.18
C GLU A 88 -17.94 -6.46 -2.09
N ASN A 89 -17.72 -7.02 -0.91
CA ASN A 89 -17.10 -6.31 0.20
C ASN A 89 -15.60 -6.01 -0.04
N CYS A 90 -14.91 -6.80 -0.88
CA CYS A 90 -13.54 -6.50 -1.27
C CYS A 90 -13.44 -5.20 -2.07
N GLU A 91 -14.31 -5.02 -3.08
CA GLU A 91 -14.34 -3.79 -3.88
C GLU A 91 -14.71 -2.56 -3.02
N ILE A 92 -15.69 -2.72 -2.13
CA ILE A 92 -16.11 -1.65 -1.19
C ILE A 92 -14.95 -1.28 -0.27
N THR A 93 -14.23 -2.25 0.29
CA THR A 93 -13.09 -2.01 1.19
C THR A 93 -11.94 -1.33 0.45
N LEU A 94 -11.62 -1.76 -0.78
CA LEU A 94 -10.61 -1.09 -1.60
C LEU A 94 -11.01 0.36 -1.92
N ARG A 95 -12.31 0.62 -2.11
CA ARG A 95 -12.83 1.98 -2.24
C ARG A 95 -12.73 2.78 -0.94
N ALA A 96 -12.96 2.14 0.21
CA ALA A 96 -12.81 2.77 1.51
C ALA A 96 -11.38 3.26 1.75
N LEU A 97 -10.38 2.49 1.31
CA LEU A 97 -8.99 2.92 1.34
C LEU A 97 -8.84 4.23 0.56
N GLU A 98 -9.25 4.31 -0.71
CA GLU A 98 -9.18 5.56 -1.48
C GLU A 98 -9.90 6.77 -0.86
N LEU A 99 -10.96 6.52 -0.08
CA LEU A 99 -11.73 7.56 0.60
C LEU A 99 -11.11 8.05 1.90
N GLY A 100 -10.12 7.34 2.45
CA GLY A 100 -9.41 7.79 3.62
C GLY A 100 -9.18 6.75 4.72
N ALA A 101 -9.64 5.51 4.57
CA ALA A 101 -9.29 4.44 5.50
C ALA A 101 -7.78 4.11 5.40
N ILE A 102 -7.13 3.91 6.55
CA ILE A 102 -5.69 3.66 6.64
C ILE A 102 -5.36 2.22 6.25
N ASP A 103 -6.19 1.28 6.70
CA ASP A 103 -6.03 -0.15 6.47
C ASP A 103 -7.39 -0.84 6.62
N PHE A 104 -7.39 -2.17 6.50
CA PHE A 104 -8.55 -3.00 6.76
C PHE A 104 -8.17 -4.36 7.35
N VAL A 105 -9.13 -4.98 8.02
CA VAL A 105 -9.05 -6.32 8.61
C VAL A 105 -10.28 -7.13 8.19
N CYS A 106 -10.11 -8.45 8.10
CA CYS A 106 -11.24 -9.35 7.93
C CYS A 106 -11.99 -9.51 9.25
N LYS A 107 -13.32 -9.55 9.21
CA LYS A 107 -14.14 -9.91 10.38
C LYS A 107 -13.72 -11.29 10.90
N PRO A 108 -13.49 -11.44 12.21
CA PRO A 108 -13.13 -12.72 12.79
C PRO A 108 -14.28 -13.71 12.55
N ARG A 109 -13.96 -14.89 12.02
CA ARG A 109 -14.96 -15.94 11.82
C ARG A 109 -14.94 -16.85 13.04
N ALA A 110 -16.12 -17.15 13.59
CA ALA A 110 -16.24 -18.20 14.60
C ALA A 110 -15.82 -19.54 13.96
N GLY A 111 -14.69 -20.08 14.41
CA GLY A 111 -14.05 -21.28 13.86
C GLY A 111 -13.01 -21.83 14.85
N ILE A 112 -12.20 -22.79 14.40
CA ILE A 112 -11.15 -23.46 15.22
C ILE A 112 -10.24 -22.40 15.87
N ASP A 113 -10.06 -22.48 17.19
CA ASP A 113 -9.46 -21.43 18.05
C ASP A 113 -8.16 -20.80 17.50
N ALA A 114 -7.28 -21.61 16.90
CA ALA A 114 -6.00 -21.15 16.34
C ALA A 114 -6.15 -20.10 15.22
N THR A 115 -7.23 -20.16 14.43
CA THR A 115 -7.48 -19.18 13.37
C THR A 115 -8.03 -17.85 13.90
N LEU A 116 -8.67 -17.88 15.07
CA LEU A 116 -9.19 -16.69 15.73
C LEU A 116 -8.07 -15.88 16.40
N GLU A 117 -7.11 -16.55 17.04
CA GLU A 117 -5.93 -15.90 17.63
C GLU A 117 -5.09 -15.17 16.59
N GLU A 118 -4.81 -15.80 15.44
CA GLU A 118 -4.07 -15.14 14.36
C GLU A 118 -4.81 -13.91 13.80
N GLN A 119 -6.13 -13.99 13.66
CA GLN A 119 -6.95 -12.86 13.21
C GLN A 119 -7.00 -11.74 14.26
N ALA A 120 -7.01 -12.11 15.54
CA ALA A 120 -6.94 -11.16 16.65
C ALA A 120 -5.60 -10.40 16.65
N ASP A 121 -4.49 -11.12 16.53
CA ASP A 121 -3.14 -10.53 16.44
C ASP A 121 -3.01 -9.58 15.24
N GLU A 122 -3.50 -9.98 14.07
CA GLU A 122 -3.49 -9.11 12.88
C GLU A 122 -4.32 -7.85 13.11
N MET A 123 -5.48 -7.97 13.76
CA MET A 123 -6.35 -6.84 14.06
C MET A 123 -5.71 -5.86 15.03
N ILE A 124 -5.19 -6.36 16.16
CA ILE A 124 -4.48 -5.55 17.16
C ILE A 124 -3.32 -4.82 16.49
N TYR A 125 -2.53 -5.54 15.71
CA TYR A 125 -1.42 -4.98 14.93
C TYR A 125 -1.92 -3.81 14.05
N LYS A 126 -2.86 -4.05 13.13
CA LYS A 126 -3.32 -3.00 12.22
C LYS A 126 -3.95 -1.80 12.92
N VAL A 127 -4.67 -2.00 14.03
CA VAL A 127 -5.28 -0.91 14.81
C VAL A 127 -4.21 -0.03 15.49
N LYS A 128 -3.22 -0.63 16.15
CA LYS A 128 -2.10 0.11 16.77
C LYS A 128 -1.35 0.96 15.74
N HIS A 129 -1.20 0.43 14.53
CA HIS A 129 -0.45 1.10 13.48
C HIS A 129 -1.26 2.17 12.74
N ALA A 130 -2.56 1.95 12.57
CA ALA A 130 -3.42 3.00 12.08
C ALA A 130 -3.44 4.21 13.02
N ALA A 131 -3.46 4.00 14.34
CA ALA A 131 -3.46 5.08 15.32
C ALA A 131 -2.21 6.00 15.25
N SER A 132 -1.09 5.50 14.73
CA SER A 132 0.15 6.27 14.53
C SER A 132 0.33 6.79 13.09
N ALA A 133 -0.66 6.60 12.23
CA ALA A 133 -0.56 6.93 10.82
C ALA A 133 -0.51 8.45 10.57
N ASN A 134 0.38 8.85 9.66
CA ASN A 134 0.45 10.22 9.17
C ASN A 134 -0.64 10.48 8.13
N ILE A 135 -1.81 10.93 8.59
CA ILE A 135 -2.95 11.24 7.71
C ILE A 135 -2.60 12.35 6.71
N ALA A 136 -1.76 13.30 7.10
CA ALA A 136 -1.36 14.42 6.23
C ALA A 136 -0.46 14.00 5.07
N ALA A 137 0.29 12.89 5.20
CA ALA A 137 1.08 12.32 4.10
C ALA A 137 0.20 11.84 2.94
N ARG A 138 -1.10 11.62 3.19
CA ARG A 138 -2.05 11.15 2.19
C ARG A 138 -2.44 12.27 1.22
N LYS A 139 -1.65 12.44 0.17
CA LYS A 139 -2.08 13.23 -0.99
C LYS A 139 -3.04 12.40 -1.82
N ARG A 140 -4.28 12.88 -1.95
CA ARG A 140 -5.28 12.31 -2.86
C ARG A 140 -4.65 12.18 -4.25
N PRO A 141 -4.57 10.98 -4.87
CA PRO A 141 -3.93 10.84 -6.16
C PRO A 141 -4.66 11.73 -7.19
N PRO A 142 -3.94 12.55 -7.98
CA PRO A 142 -4.56 13.34 -9.03
C PRO A 142 -5.02 12.37 -10.14
N GLY A 143 -6.33 12.16 -10.26
CA GLY A 143 -6.89 11.34 -11.34
C GLY A 143 -8.18 10.57 -11.03
N VAL A 144 -8.57 10.40 -9.77
CA VAL A 144 -9.85 9.75 -9.43
C VAL A 144 -10.96 10.80 -9.41
N SER A 145 -11.34 11.31 -10.58
CA SER A 145 -12.62 12.02 -10.73
C SER A 145 -13.75 11.04 -10.41
N SER A 146 -14.62 11.44 -9.49
CA SER A 146 -15.90 10.77 -9.24
C SER A 146 -16.70 10.73 -10.54
N ALA A 147 -16.78 9.58 -11.19
CA ALA A 147 -17.77 9.32 -12.22
C ALA A 147 -19.14 9.26 -11.55
N GLY A 148 -19.77 10.42 -11.36
CA GLY A 148 -21.21 10.50 -11.15
C GLY A 148 -21.93 10.16 -12.47
N PRO A 149 -23.09 9.50 -12.44
CA PRO A 149 -23.86 9.28 -13.64
C PRO A 149 -24.52 10.61 -14.03
N ASN A 150 -24.10 11.22 -15.13
CA ASN A 150 -24.97 12.21 -15.79
C ASN A 150 -24.78 12.20 -17.31
N THR A 151 -25.82 11.68 -17.96
CA THR A 151 -26.65 12.41 -18.94
C THR A 151 -25.92 13.32 -19.93
N THR A 152 -25.99 12.89 -21.19
CA THR A 152 -26.10 13.69 -22.42
C THR A 152 -26.14 15.22 -22.25
N ALA A 153 -25.14 15.94 -22.78
CA ALA A 153 -25.32 16.88 -23.90
C ALA A 153 -24.10 17.81 -24.14
N THR A 154 -23.72 17.86 -25.42
CA THR A 154 -23.24 19.00 -26.23
C THR A 154 -21.80 19.53 -26.13
N ASN A 155 -21.20 19.50 -27.33
CA ASN A 155 -19.91 20.01 -27.77
C ASN A 155 -19.66 21.49 -27.48
N SER A 156 -18.43 21.84 -27.10
CA SER A 156 -17.76 23.12 -27.41
C SER A 156 -16.25 22.96 -27.21
N ALA A 157 -15.47 23.14 -28.28
CA ALA A 157 -14.01 23.06 -28.27
C ALA A 157 -13.37 24.27 -27.58
N PRO A 158 -12.21 24.12 -26.88
CA PRO A 158 -11.44 25.26 -26.39
C PRO A 158 -10.46 25.80 -27.46
N PRO A 159 -10.16 27.11 -27.49
CA PRO A 159 -9.21 27.69 -28.42
C PRO A 159 -7.75 27.51 -27.93
N ALA A 160 -6.83 27.41 -28.89
CA ALA A 160 -5.39 27.27 -28.68
C ALA A 160 -4.74 28.55 -28.11
N PRO A 161 -3.66 28.46 -27.30
CA PRO A 161 -2.90 29.62 -26.90
C PRO A 161 -1.86 30.02 -27.95
N SER A 162 -1.78 31.31 -28.22
CA SER A 162 -0.84 31.97 -29.13
C SER A 162 0.55 32.12 -28.49
N PHE A 163 1.58 31.84 -29.30
CA PHE A 163 2.97 32.08 -28.97
C PHE A 163 3.32 33.57 -29.14
N SER A 164 3.92 34.18 -28.11
CA SER A 164 4.68 35.43 -28.25
C SER A 164 6.14 35.18 -27.86
N ARG A 165 7.04 35.52 -28.79
CA ARG A 165 8.50 35.57 -28.60
C ARG A 165 8.85 36.90 -27.95
N GLY A 166 9.79 36.89 -27.01
CA GLY A 166 10.49 38.12 -26.64
C GLY A 166 11.45 37.95 -25.45
N GLY A 167 12.71 38.33 -25.67
CA GLY A 167 13.56 38.91 -24.62
C GLY A 167 14.62 38.00 -24.03
N GLY A 168 15.84 38.09 -24.56
CA GLY A 168 17.04 37.52 -23.97
C GLY A 168 17.45 38.21 -22.67
N GLY A 169 18.00 37.41 -21.76
CA GLY A 169 18.64 37.86 -20.53
C GLY A 169 19.60 36.78 -20.05
N THR A 170 20.89 37.00 -20.26
CA THR A 170 21.99 36.18 -19.76
C THR A 170 22.03 36.25 -18.24
N ALA A 171 21.76 35.13 -17.56
CA ALA A 171 21.98 34.98 -16.13
C ALA A 171 22.90 33.78 -15.87
N VAL A 172 24.06 34.08 -15.28
CA VAL A 172 25.11 33.16 -14.88
C VAL A 172 24.58 32.21 -13.80
N ALA A 173 24.67 30.90 -14.05
CA ALA A 173 24.18 29.87 -13.14
C ALA A 173 25.19 29.60 -12.01
N PRO A 174 24.77 29.45 -10.74
CA PRO A 174 25.63 28.98 -9.68
C PRO A 174 25.76 27.45 -9.76
N THR A 175 27.00 26.99 -9.62
CA THR A 175 27.45 25.60 -9.67
C THR A 175 26.73 24.76 -8.60
N ARG A 176 25.83 23.87 -9.02
CA ARG A 176 25.22 22.87 -8.14
C ARG A 176 26.23 21.75 -7.88
N VAL A 177 26.63 21.60 -6.63
CA VAL A 177 27.43 20.49 -6.13
C VAL A 177 26.64 19.19 -6.35
N SER A 178 27.05 18.41 -7.35
CA SER A 178 26.44 17.13 -7.71
C SER A 178 26.96 16.03 -6.81
N ASN A 179 26.19 15.66 -5.79
CA ASN A 179 26.31 14.35 -5.12
C ASN A 179 25.12 13.47 -5.55
N GLU A 180 24.96 13.24 -6.87
CA GLU A 180 24.14 12.15 -7.38
C GLU A 180 25.03 10.91 -7.45
N ALA A 181 24.85 9.98 -6.50
CA ALA A 181 25.48 8.67 -6.56
C ALA A 181 25.29 8.06 -7.96
N ALA A 182 26.40 7.63 -8.55
CA ALA A 182 26.51 7.17 -9.93
C ALA A 182 25.43 6.14 -10.27
N ILE A 183 24.51 6.51 -11.15
CA ILE A 183 23.57 5.59 -11.78
C ILE A 183 24.41 4.63 -12.62
N THR A 184 24.44 3.34 -12.26
CA THR A 184 24.98 2.30 -13.13
C THR A 184 24.25 2.39 -14.47
N GLY A 185 24.97 2.65 -15.57
CA GLY A 185 24.40 2.96 -16.89
C GLY A 185 23.65 1.81 -17.59
N ILE A 186 23.20 0.80 -16.85
CA ILE A 186 22.49 -0.38 -17.35
C ILE A 186 21.04 -0.29 -16.84
N ALA A 187 20.08 -0.29 -17.75
CA ALA A 187 18.67 -0.36 -17.40
C ALA A 187 18.38 -1.67 -16.63
N PRO A 188 17.57 -1.63 -15.56
CA PRO A 188 17.30 -2.82 -14.77
C PRO A 188 16.55 -3.88 -15.57
N ALA A 189 16.88 -5.14 -15.29
CA ALA A 189 16.20 -6.31 -15.84
C ALA A 189 14.94 -6.69 -15.05
N LEU A 190 14.80 -6.23 -13.80
CA LEU A 190 13.66 -6.48 -12.93
C LEU A 190 13.47 -5.33 -11.92
N ILE A 191 12.22 -5.02 -11.56
CA ILE A 191 11.89 -4.18 -10.40
C ILE A 191 11.13 -5.03 -9.37
N ALA A 192 11.57 -5.02 -8.12
CA ALA A 192 10.89 -5.67 -7.00
C ALA A 192 10.38 -4.62 -6.01
N ILE A 193 9.11 -4.72 -5.59
CA ILE A 193 8.47 -3.74 -4.70
C ILE A 193 7.86 -4.43 -3.47
N GLY A 194 8.06 -3.85 -2.28
CA GLY A 194 7.46 -4.32 -1.03
C GLY A 194 6.71 -3.21 -0.30
N THR A 195 5.52 -3.51 0.23
CA THR A 195 4.68 -2.52 0.94
C THR A 195 3.68 -3.19 1.89
N SER A 196 3.10 -2.42 2.82
CA SER A 196 2.09 -2.90 3.77
C SER A 196 1.04 -1.80 4.03
N THR A 197 0.81 -1.35 5.27
CA THR A 197 -0.13 -0.26 5.59
C THR A 197 0.18 1.04 4.82
N GLY A 198 -0.85 1.60 4.18
CA GLY A 198 -0.73 2.70 3.21
C GLY A 198 -0.30 2.26 1.80
N GLY A 199 0.09 1.00 1.62
CA GLY A 199 0.51 0.43 0.35
C GLY A 199 -0.59 0.34 -0.70
N ALA A 200 -1.84 0.28 -0.26
CA ALA A 200 -3.01 0.33 -1.14
C ALA A 200 -3.16 1.67 -1.88
N ASP A 201 -2.50 2.74 -1.41
CA ASP A 201 -2.37 4.00 -2.15
C ASP A 201 -0.99 4.11 -2.82
N ALA A 202 0.07 3.71 -2.12
CA ALA A 202 1.43 3.91 -2.57
C ALA A 202 1.80 3.04 -3.79
N LEU A 203 1.41 1.78 -3.81
CA LEU A 203 1.74 0.88 -4.92
C LEU A 203 1.04 1.31 -6.22
N PRO A 204 -0.28 1.62 -6.24
CA PRO A 204 -0.92 2.18 -7.43
C PRO A 204 -0.28 3.51 -7.86
N ALA A 205 0.05 4.41 -6.93
CA ALA A 205 0.69 5.69 -7.25
C ALA A 205 2.04 5.51 -7.97
N VAL A 206 2.78 4.44 -7.65
CA VAL A 206 4.02 4.09 -8.37
C VAL A 206 3.69 3.43 -9.71
N LEU A 207 2.91 2.34 -9.73
CA LEU A 207 2.69 1.52 -10.92
C LEU A 207 1.94 2.26 -12.03
N SER A 208 0.91 3.03 -11.70
CA SER A 208 0.10 3.79 -12.66
C SER A 208 0.85 4.97 -13.28
N ALA A 209 1.91 5.44 -12.62
CA ALA A 209 2.77 6.53 -13.12
C ALA A 209 3.95 6.03 -13.97
N LEU A 210 4.15 4.72 -14.10
CA LEU A 210 5.20 4.16 -14.95
C LEU A 210 4.80 4.23 -16.44
N PRO A 211 5.78 4.40 -17.36
CA PRO A 211 5.52 4.36 -18.79
C PRO A 211 5.15 2.94 -19.26
N ALA A 212 4.54 2.81 -20.44
CA ALA A 212 4.19 1.51 -21.03
C ALA A 212 5.36 0.54 -21.24
N GLN A 213 6.61 1.04 -21.29
CA GLN A 213 7.81 0.22 -21.48
C GLN A 213 8.57 0.04 -20.17
N THR A 214 8.42 -1.11 -19.53
CA THR A 214 9.09 -1.46 -18.28
C THR A 214 9.70 -2.87 -18.33
N PRO A 215 10.76 -3.15 -17.55
CA PRO A 215 11.11 -4.52 -17.21
C PRO A 215 9.95 -5.19 -16.45
N PRO A 216 9.97 -6.53 -16.31
CA PRO A 216 9.03 -7.19 -15.40
C PRO A 216 9.10 -6.58 -14.00
N ILE A 217 7.94 -6.44 -13.38
CA ILE A 217 7.78 -5.94 -12.02
C ILE A 217 7.16 -7.05 -11.17
N VAL A 218 7.66 -7.21 -9.96
CA VAL A 218 7.10 -8.14 -8.96
C VAL A 218 6.88 -7.39 -7.66
N ALA A 219 5.72 -7.56 -7.05
CA ALA A 219 5.37 -6.82 -5.86
C ALA A 219 4.73 -7.68 -4.78
N VAL A 220 5.11 -7.43 -3.53
CA VAL A 220 4.42 -7.96 -2.35
C VAL A 220 3.74 -6.79 -1.64
N ILE A 221 2.43 -6.95 -1.40
CA ILE A 221 1.65 -6.13 -0.48
C ILE A 221 1.08 -7.05 0.60
N HIS A 222 1.19 -6.65 1.86
CA HIS A 222 0.55 -7.40 2.96
C HIS A 222 -0.96 -7.20 2.92
N MET A 223 -1.63 -8.15 2.29
CA MET A 223 -3.06 -8.08 2.00
C MET A 223 -3.66 -9.49 2.10
N PRO A 224 -4.85 -9.66 2.70
CA PRO A 224 -5.53 -10.95 2.75
C PRO A 224 -5.82 -11.51 1.36
N ALA A 225 -5.82 -12.84 1.24
CA ALA A 225 -5.95 -13.58 -0.03
C ALA A 225 -7.18 -13.20 -0.86
N GLN A 226 -8.27 -12.80 -0.22
CA GLN A 226 -9.52 -12.47 -0.92
C GLN A 226 -9.44 -11.12 -1.65
N PHE A 227 -8.45 -10.28 -1.35
CA PHE A 227 -8.37 -8.89 -1.84
C PHE A 227 -7.31 -8.70 -2.92
N THR A 228 -6.27 -9.53 -2.97
CA THR A 228 -5.11 -9.34 -3.86
C THR A 228 -5.49 -9.36 -5.33
N ASN A 229 -6.44 -10.22 -5.74
CA ASN A 229 -6.92 -10.27 -7.11
C ASN A 229 -7.66 -8.99 -7.55
N SER A 230 -8.64 -8.56 -6.75
CA SER A 230 -9.41 -7.32 -7.01
C SER A 230 -8.50 -6.10 -6.98
N PHE A 231 -7.53 -6.08 -6.07
CA PHE A 231 -6.53 -5.03 -5.99
C PHE A 231 -5.66 -4.94 -7.25
N ALA A 232 -5.15 -6.07 -7.75
CA ALA A 232 -4.37 -6.10 -8.99
C ALA A 232 -5.19 -5.60 -10.20
N LYS A 233 -6.43 -6.09 -10.36
CA LYS A 233 -7.36 -5.63 -11.42
C LYS A 233 -7.63 -4.12 -11.35
N ARG A 234 -7.70 -3.56 -10.15
CA ARG A 234 -7.93 -2.12 -9.96
C ARG A 234 -6.75 -1.28 -10.43
N ILE A 235 -5.52 -1.73 -10.14
CA ILE A 235 -4.29 -1.06 -10.61
C ILE A 235 -4.19 -1.17 -12.13
N ASP A 236 -4.47 -2.35 -12.69
CA ASP A 236 -4.44 -2.63 -14.12
C ASP A 236 -5.27 -1.62 -14.92
N ARG A 237 -6.52 -1.37 -14.50
CA ARG A 237 -7.44 -0.41 -15.14
C ARG A 237 -6.89 1.02 -15.24
N ASN A 238 -5.94 1.39 -14.38
CA ASN A 238 -5.37 2.73 -14.30
C ASN A 238 -3.90 2.79 -14.71
N SER A 239 -3.35 1.73 -15.30
CA SER A 239 -1.92 1.61 -15.62
C SER A 239 -1.68 1.42 -17.12
N GLN A 240 -0.50 1.83 -17.59
CA GLN A 240 -0.08 1.59 -18.98
C GLN A 240 0.54 0.20 -19.18
N ILE A 241 0.82 -0.50 -18.08
CA ILE A 241 1.36 -1.87 -18.03
C ILE A 241 0.26 -2.81 -17.55
N THR A 242 0.36 -4.09 -17.91
CA THR A 242 -0.55 -5.11 -17.39
C THR A 242 -0.22 -5.39 -15.93
N VAL A 243 -1.22 -5.37 -15.05
CA VAL A 243 -1.08 -5.72 -13.64
C VAL A 243 -1.99 -6.89 -13.32
N GLU A 244 -1.41 -7.99 -12.84
CA GLU A 244 -2.18 -9.17 -12.47
C GLU A 244 -1.65 -9.79 -11.18
N GLU A 245 -2.52 -10.55 -10.52
CA GLU A 245 -2.10 -11.42 -9.43
C GLU A 245 -1.26 -12.57 -9.98
N ALA A 246 -0.15 -12.86 -9.31
CA ALA A 246 0.82 -13.85 -9.75
C ALA A 246 0.24 -15.27 -9.65
N ARG A 247 0.58 -16.11 -10.63
CA ARG A 247 0.29 -17.54 -10.62
C ARG A 247 1.59 -18.33 -10.50
N HIS A 248 1.53 -19.50 -9.88
CA HIS A 248 2.69 -20.41 -9.84
C HIS A 248 3.12 -20.77 -11.26
N GLY A 249 4.42 -20.70 -11.56
CA GLY A 249 4.99 -20.89 -12.89
C GLY A 249 4.77 -19.71 -13.85
N ALA A 250 4.20 -18.58 -13.40
CA ALA A 250 4.00 -17.42 -14.27
C ALA A 250 5.36 -16.87 -14.76
N PRO A 251 5.54 -16.66 -16.07
CA PRO A 251 6.77 -16.12 -16.61
C PRO A 251 6.89 -14.62 -16.32
N LEU A 252 8.12 -14.14 -16.10
CA LEU A 252 8.39 -12.72 -15.92
C LEU A 252 8.46 -12.00 -17.28
N ARG A 253 7.43 -11.21 -17.58
CA ARG A 253 7.27 -10.51 -18.88
C ARG A 253 7.50 -9.01 -18.72
N LYS A 254 8.10 -8.38 -19.73
CA LYS A 254 8.17 -6.92 -19.82
C LYS A 254 6.77 -6.31 -19.85
N ASN A 255 6.64 -5.08 -19.37
CA ASN A 255 5.37 -4.36 -19.32
C ASN A 255 4.29 -5.08 -18.49
N HIS A 256 4.70 -5.95 -17.56
CA HIS A 256 3.82 -6.65 -16.64
C HIS A 256 4.29 -6.43 -15.19
N ALA A 257 3.33 -6.23 -14.29
CA ALA A 257 3.54 -6.29 -12.85
C ALA A 257 2.75 -7.47 -12.26
N LEU A 258 3.45 -8.33 -11.52
CA LEU A 258 2.87 -9.48 -10.83
C LEU A 258 2.78 -9.19 -9.33
N ILE A 259 1.56 -9.19 -8.79
CA ILE A 259 1.29 -8.99 -7.37
C ILE A 259 1.21 -10.35 -6.68
N ALA A 260 1.94 -10.54 -5.58
CA ALA A 260 1.87 -11.78 -4.80
C ALA A 260 0.43 -12.03 -4.31
N PRO A 261 -0.13 -13.24 -4.50
CA PRO A 261 -1.41 -13.59 -3.90
C PRO A 261 -1.29 -13.65 -2.37
N GLY A 262 -2.35 -13.24 -1.67
CA GLY A 262 -2.41 -13.36 -0.22
C GLY A 262 -2.33 -14.82 0.24
N ASP A 263 -1.82 -15.05 1.45
CA ASP A 263 -1.61 -16.38 2.03
C ASP A 263 -0.64 -17.31 1.26
N GLN A 264 0.13 -16.79 0.30
CA GLN A 264 1.23 -17.51 -0.34
C GLN A 264 2.48 -16.65 -0.40
N HIS A 265 3.66 -17.21 -0.09
CA HIS A 265 4.90 -16.51 -0.39
C HIS A 265 5.16 -16.53 -1.89
N MET A 266 5.58 -15.40 -2.44
CA MET A 266 6.06 -15.28 -3.80
C MET A 266 7.59 -15.15 -3.79
N LYS A 267 8.26 -16.09 -4.45
CA LYS A 267 9.69 -16.01 -4.75
C LYS A 267 9.93 -16.23 -6.24
N LEU A 268 11.10 -15.85 -6.71
CA LEU A 268 11.52 -16.10 -8.09
C LEU A 268 12.37 -17.36 -8.16
N ALA A 269 12.30 -18.08 -9.28
CA ALA A 269 13.18 -19.20 -9.58
C ALA A 269 13.59 -19.19 -11.06
N LYS A 270 14.66 -19.90 -11.37
CA LYS A 270 15.08 -20.19 -12.75
C LYS A 270 14.83 -21.66 -13.05
N VAL A 271 13.76 -21.94 -13.80
CA VAL A 271 13.35 -23.30 -14.18
C VAL A 271 13.59 -23.47 -15.69
N ASN A 272 14.34 -24.51 -16.09
CA ASN A 272 14.68 -24.77 -17.50
C ASN A 272 15.23 -23.54 -18.24
N GLY A 273 16.05 -22.73 -17.55
CA GLY A 273 16.67 -21.52 -18.09
C GLY A 273 15.77 -20.28 -18.13
N LYS A 274 14.48 -20.38 -17.75
CA LYS A 274 13.51 -19.28 -17.72
C LYS A 274 13.23 -18.82 -16.30
N TYR A 275 13.05 -17.51 -16.13
CA TYR A 275 12.66 -16.94 -14.83
C TYR A 275 11.14 -16.98 -14.66
N GLU A 276 10.70 -17.55 -13.57
CA GLU A 276 9.29 -17.80 -13.28
C GLU A 276 8.97 -17.52 -11.81
N VAL A 277 7.70 -17.24 -11.52
CA VAL A 277 7.18 -17.09 -10.16
C VAL A 277 6.99 -18.46 -9.53
N MET A 278 7.49 -18.61 -8.30
CA MET A 278 7.23 -19.75 -7.44
C MET A 278 6.39 -19.30 -6.25
N LEU A 279 5.20 -19.91 -6.12
CA LEU A 279 4.31 -19.71 -4.98
C LEU A 279 4.39 -20.91 -4.03
N ASN A 280 4.44 -20.66 -2.73
CA ASN A 280 4.38 -21.70 -1.71
C ASN A 280 3.60 -21.23 -0.46
N GLN A 281 3.33 -22.16 0.46
CA GLN A 281 2.70 -21.90 1.76
C GLN A 281 3.67 -22.22 2.92
N GLU A 282 4.96 -21.94 2.74
CA GLU A 282 5.93 -22.03 3.84
C GLU A 282 5.48 -21.15 5.04
N PRO A 283 5.98 -21.42 6.26
CA PRO A 283 5.60 -20.65 7.44
C PRO A 283 5.79 -19.15 7.25
N LYS A 284 4.92 -18.35 7.87
CA LYS A 284 4.97 -16.88 7.82
C LYS A 284 6.36 -16.36 8.19
N VAL A 285 6.85 -15.39 7.44
CA VAL A 285 8.11 -14.68 7.70
C VAL A 285 7.76 -13.28 8.18
N ASN A 286 8.35 -12.85 9.30
CA ASN A 286 8.01 -11.57 9.94
C ASN A 286 6.50 -11.42 10.22
N ARG A 287 5.78 -12.53 10.52
CA ARG A 287 4.31 -12.61 10.70
C ARG A 287 3.47 -12.48 9.42
N HIS A 288 4.10 -12.37 8.25
CA HIS A 288 3.39 -12.13 6.99
C HIS A 288 3.52 -13.30 6.03
N ARG A 289 2.47 -13.50 5.23
CA ARG A 289 2.43 -14.35 4.05
C ARG A 289 1.41 -13.77 3.07
N PRO A 290 1.84 -13.16 1.95
CA PRO A 290 3.22 -13.03 1.45
C PRO A 290 4.10 -12.15 2.34
N ALA A 291 5.41 -12.42 2.32
CA ALA A 291 6.43 -11.62 2.99
C ALA A 291 7.39 -11.01 1.97
N VAL A 292 7.77 -9.76 2.19
CA VAL A 292 8.65 -8.98 1.31
C VAL A 292 10.07 -9.53 1.35
N ASP A 293 10.59 -9.95 2.51
CA ASP A 293 11.93 -10.52 2.62
C ASP A 293 12.10 -11.73 1.69
N VAL A 294 11.10 -12.62 1.63
CA VAL A 294 11.14 -13.83 0.78
C VAL A 294 11.24 -13.46 -0.71
N LEU A 295 10.50 -12.45 -1.15
CA LEU A 295 10.60 -11.96 -2.53
C LEU A 295 12.01 -11.38 -2.78
N PHE A 296 12.44 -10.44 -1.94
CA PHE A 296 13.68 -9.70 -2.14
C PHE A 296 14.93 -10.57 -2.04
N GLU A 297 14.97 -11.56 -1.14
CA GLU A 297 16.08 -12.52 -1.05
C GLU A 297 16.22 -13.33 -2.34
N SER A 298 15.12 -13.83 -2.90
CA SER A 298 15.17 -14.55 -4.20
C SER A 298 15.58 -13.66 -5.38
N VAL A 299 15.20 -12.39 -5.35
CA VAL A 299 15.62 -11.41 -6.36
C VAL A 299 17.12 -11.11 -6.24
N ALA A 300 17.63 -10.96 -5.01
CA ALA A 300 19.04 -10.75 -4.76
C ALA A 300 19.89 -11.89 -5.32
N GLU A 301 19.46 -13.14 -5.09
CA GLU A 301 20.13 -14.35 -5.58
C GLU A 301 20.14 -14.44 -7.12
N LEU A 302 19.01 -14.17 -7.77
CA LEU A 302 18.85 -14.43 -9.21
C LEU A 302 19.25 -13.27 -10.12
N TYR A 303 19.04 -12.03 -9.68
CA TYR A 303 19.25 -10.84 -10.51
C TYR A 303 20.44 -9.98 -10.05
N GLY A 304 20.78 -10.00 -8.75
CA GLY A 304 21.81 -9.14 -8.17
C GLY A 304 21.74 -7.71 -8.71
N LYS A 305 22.87 -7.18 -9.18
CA LYS A 305 22.99 -5.83 -9.76
C LYS A 305 22.04 -5.49 -10.92
N ALA A 306 21.40 -6.48 -11.55
CA ALA A 306 20.43 -6.23 -12.62
C ALA A 306 19.03 -5.87 -12.09
N ALA A 307 18.79 -5.92 -10.78
CA ALA A 307 17.50 -5.55 -10.17
C ALA A 307 17.51 -4.16 -9.53
N VAL A 308 16.30 -3.61 -9.37
CA VAL A 308 16.00 -2.50 -8.46
C VAL A 308 15.03 -2.99 -7.39
N GLY A 309 15.36 -2.76 -6.12
CA GLY A 309 14.47 -3.01 -4.99
C GLY A 309 13.84 -1.72 -4.49
N VAL A 310 12.54 -1.73 -4.21
CA VAL A 310 11.79 -0.57 -3.71
C VAL A 310 10.99 -0.97 -2.47
N ILE A 311 11.27 -0.33 -1.34
CA ILE A 311 10.47 -0.50 -0.11
C ILE A 311 9.60 0.75 0.09
N LEU A 312 8.28 0.55 0.18
CA LEU A 312 7.29 1.61 0.35
C LEU A 312 6.74 1.61 1.78
N THR A 313 5.87 2.57 2.06
CA THR A 313 5.10 2.71 3.30
C THR A 313 4.59 1.35 3.77
N GLY A 314 4.59 1.19 5.08
CA GLY A 314 4.24 -0.06 5.69
C GLY A 314 4.86 -0.16 7.07
N MET A 315 4.37 -1.14 7.81
CA MET A 315 4.73 -1.29 9.21
C MET A 315 5.51 -2.58 9.44
N GLY A 316 6.32 -2.59 10.50
CA GLY A 316 7.23 -3.68 10.80
C GLY A 316 8.52 -3.57 10.01
N ASN A 317 9.31 -4.64 10.05
CA ASN A 317 10.64 -4.73 9.48
C ASN A 317 10.72 -5.62 8.23
N ASP A 318 9.60 -6.18 7.77
CA ASP A 318 9.61 -7.07 6.63
C ASP A 318 10.09 -6.33 5.37
N GLY A 319 10.96 -6.98 4.61
CA GLY A 319 11.66 -6.40 3.47
C GLY A 319 12.98 -5.71 3.83
N ALA A 320 13.26 -5.38 5.09
CA ALA A 320 14.52 -4.73 5.47
C ALA A 320 15.73 -5.66 5.22
N LYS A 321 15.62 -6.93 5.63
CA LYS A 321 16.70 -7.93 5.46
C LYS A 321 16.88 -8.29 3.99
N GLY A 322 15.79 -8.54 3.28
CA GLY A 322 15.81 -8.86 1.86
C GLY A 322 16.30 -7.70 1.00
N LEU A 323 15.93 -6.46 1.32
CA LEU A 323 16.42 -5.29 0.59
C LEU A 323 17.92 -5.08 0.85
N LEU A 324 18.40 -5.38 2.07
CA LEU A 324 19.83 -5.36 2.37
C LEU A 324 20.56 -6.45 1.57
N ALA A 325 20.00 -7.66 1.45
CA ALA A 325 20.54 -8.71 0.59
C ALA A 325 20.61 -8.26 -0.88
N MET A 326 19.55 -7.61 -1.40
CA MET A 326 19.55 -7.03 -2.74
C MET A 326 20.67 -6.00 -2.91
N ARG A 327 20.85 -5.08 -1.95
CA ARG A 327 21.93 -4.08 -1.95
C ARG A 327 23.30 -4.73 -1.94
N ASN A 328 23.51 -5.74 -1.09
CA ASN A 328 24.78 -6.47 -0.99
C ASN A 328 25.10 -7.24 -2.29
N ALA A 329 24.08 -7.72 -3.01
CA ALA A 329 24.21 -8.30 -4.34
C ALA A 329 24.40 -7.26 -5.47
N GLY A 330 24.47 -5.97 -5.13
CA GLY A 330 24.73 -4.86 -6.05
C GLY A 330 23.49 -4.23 -6.68
N SER A 331 22.28 -4.61 -6.26
CA SER A 331 21.03 -3.98 -6.74
C SER A 331 20.98 -2.52 -6.35
N THR A 332 20.30 -1.69 -7.14
CA THR A 332 19.92 -0.36 -6.65
C THR A 332 18.72 -0.47 -5.71
N THR A 333 18.75 0.20 -4.56
CA THR A 333 17.67 0.13 -3.56
C THR A 333 17.11 1.50 -3.19
N ILE A 334 15.78 1.61 -3.24
CA ILE A 334 15.02 2.85 -3.01
C ILE A 334 14.07 2.63 -1.83
N GLY A 335 13.98 3.61 -0.93
CA GLY A 335 12.98 3.65 0.14
C GLY A 335 12.08 4.86 0.01
N GLN A 336 10.80 4.71 0.33
CA GLN A 336 9.90 5.85 0.51
C GLN A 336 10.30 6.67 1.74
N ASP A 337 10.29 8.00 1.62
CA ASP A 337 10.62 8.89 2.73
C ASP A 337 9.53 8.95 3.81
N GLU A 338 9.88 9.50 4.97
CA GLU A 338 8.95 9.66 6.09
C GLU A 338 7.78 10.59 5.79
N ALA A 339 8.07 11.73 5.16
CA ALA A 339 7.09 12.79 4.91
C ALA A 339 5.93 12.32 4.00
N SER A 340 6.20 11.41 3.07
CA SER A 340 5.17 10.84 2.18
C SER A 340 4.65 9.47 2.62
N SER A 341 5.20 8.86 3.68
CA SER A 341 4.73 7.58 4.20
C SER A 341 3.53 7.76 5.11
N VAL A 342 2.48 6.95 4.90
CA VAL A 342 1.35 6.85 5.86
C VAL A 342 1.85 6.21 7.14
N VAL A 343 2.67 5.16 7.03
CA VAL A 343 3.39 4.54 8.14
C VAL A 343 4.86 4.38 7.75
N TYR A 344 5.75 5.11 8.41
CA TYR A 344 7.21 5.05 8.20
C TYR A 344 7.86 3.97 9.08
N GLY A 345 7.44 2.72 8.88
CA GLY A 345 7.99 1.53 9.56
C GLY A 345 8.98 0.77 8.70
N MET A 346 8.48 0.11 7.65
CA MET A 346 9.29 -0.70 6.74
C MET A 346 10.41 0.10 6.07
N PRO A 347 10.17 1.30 5.49
CA PRO A 347 11.25 2.08 4.90
C PRO A 347 12.27 2.58 5.93
N ARG A 348 11.81 2.93 7.14
CA ARG A 348 12.69 3.37 8.23
C ARG A 348 13.64 2.27 8.67
N LEU A 349 13.11 1.09 9.00
CA LEU A 349 13.93 -0.04 9.47
C LEU A 349 14.86 -0.55 8.37
N ALA A 350 14.42 -0.52 7.11
CA ALA A 350 15.31 -0.78 5.97
C ALA A 350 16.42 0.29 5.84
N HIS A 351 16.12 1.57 6.05
CA HIS A 351 17.11 2.64 6.00
C HIS A 351 18.14 2.52 7.14
N GLU A 352 17.68 2.31 8.38
CA GLU A 352 18.51 2.12 9.57
C GLU A 352 19.42 0.89 9.45
N ALA A 353 18.93 -0.20 8.84
CA ALA A 353 19.73 -1.39 8.52
C ALA A 353 20.75 -1.18 7.39
N GLY A 354 20.81 0.01 6.80
CA GLY A 354 21.67 0.30 5.65
C GLY A 354 21.19 -0.37 4.37
N ALA A 355 19.94 -0.83 4.27
CA ALA A 355 19.40 -1.44 3.07
C ALA A 355 19.07 -0.41 1.98
N VAL A 356 18.65 0.80 2.36
CA VAL A 356 18.20 1.85 1.43
C VAL A 356 19.38 2.73 0.98
N GLN A 357 19.63 2.81 -0.33
CA GLN A 357 20.64 3.72 -0.90
C GLN A 357 20.09 5.11 -1.17
N THR A 358 18.82 5.24 -1.53
CA THR A 358 18.18 6.53 -1.80
C THR A 358 16.79 6.56 -1.21
N GLN A 359 16.52 7.53 -0.33
CA GLN A 359 15.17 7.84 0.14
C GLN A 359 14.54 8.86 -0.79
N LEU A 360 13.27 8.65 -1.18
CA LEU A 360 12.53 9.53 -2.07
C LEU A 360 11.09 9.73 -1.60
N PRO A 361 10.52 10.93 -1.80
CA PRO A 361 9.08 11.11 -1.72
C PRO A 361 8.34 10.19 -2.70
N LEU A 362 7.17 9.69 -2.32
CA LEU A 362 6.35 8.77 -3.13
C LEU A 362 6.16 9.25 -4.57
N ASP A 363 5.85 10.53 -4.77
CA ASP A 363 5.62 11.14 -6.09
C ASP A 363 6.88 11.20 -6.97
N LYS A 364 8.07 10.96 -6.40
CA LYS A 364 9.35 10.91 -7.12
C LYS A 364 9.81 9.49 -7.45
N ILE A 365 9.28 8.46 -6.80
CA ILE A 365 9.73 7.06 -7.00
C ILE A 365 9.50 6.62 -8.45
N ALA A 366 8.29 6.78 -8.99
CA ALA A 366 8.00 6.39 -10.38
C ALA A 366 8.90 7.15 -11.38
N SER A 367 9.12 8.45 -11.17
CA SER A 367 9.99 9.26 -12.02
C SER A 367 11.46 8.81 -11.97
N ARG A 368 11.93 8.36 -10.80
CA ARG A 368 13.27 7.79 -10.60
C ARG A 368 13.40 6.48 -11.36
N LEU A 369 12.43 5.58 -11.22
CA LEU A 369 12.40 4.31 -11.95
C LEU A 369 12.40 4.57 -13.46
N ALA A 370 11.51 5.41 -13.97
CA ALA A 370 11.43 5.75 -15.39
C ALA A 370 12.73 6.37 -15.95
N ARG A 371 13.48 7.11 -15.15
CA ARG A 371 14.81 7.63 -15.54
C ARG A 371 15.85 6.50 -15.66
N MET A 372 15.80 5.48 -14.80
CA MET A 372 16.68 4.31 -14.90
C MET A 372 16.41 3.44 -16.12
N LEU A 373 15.18 3.49 -16.66
CA LEU A 373 14.81 2.74 -17.87
C LEU A 373 15.33 3.39 -19.16
N ARG A 374 15.61 4.70 -19.13
CA ARG A 374 16.11 5.42 -20.30
C ARG A 374 17.57 5.04 -20.52
N LYS A 375 17.83 4.28 -21.59
CA LYS A 375 19.18 4.10 -22.13
C LYS A 375 19.76 5.49 -22.42
N ARG A 376 20.98 5.75 -21.97
CA ARG A 376 21.77 6.87 -22.47
C ARG A 376 22.27 6.54 -23.87
#